data_AF-A0A7S9WG08-F1
#
_entry.id   AF-A0A7S9WG08-F1
#
_cell.length_a   1.000
_cell.length_b   1.000
_cell.length_c   1.000
_cell.angle_alpha   90.00
_cell.angle_beta   90.00
_cell.angle_gamma   90.00
#
_symmetry.space_group_name_H-M   'P 1'
#
loop_
_entity.id
_entity.type
_entity.pdbx_description
1 polymer ?
#
loop_
_entity_poly.entity_id
_entity_poly.type
_entity_poly.pdbx_seq_one_letter_code
_entity_poly.pdbx_strand_id
1 'polypeptide(L)'
;MSSASNNDTALRQMRNLVLVDVPPNLASRLPRMVVDAAEMVMAANIDKMPEILATERPDMVISPLIGPKFDAIELAVQLRKAAFRGRLVVICDKLPDPSLIRQELENQALGFTVSLLVLGDKDR
;
A
#
# COMPACT_ATOMS: atom_id res chain seq x y z
N MET A 1 18.98 1.28 -28.04
CA MET A 1 17.72 0.55 -27.87
C MET A 1 17.86 -0.37 -26.67
N SER A 2 16.83 -0.41 -25.83
CA SER A 2 16.49 -1.51 -24.91
C SER A 2 17.29 -1.67 -23.60
N SER A 3 16.96 -0.84 -22.61
CA SER A 3 17.20 -1.13 -21.18
C SER A 3 15.91 -1.17 -20.33
N ALA A 4 14.73 -1.05 -20.95
CA ALA A 4 13.44 -1.00 -20.26
C ALA A 4 12.85 -2.39 -19.89
N SER A 5 13.48 -3.48 -20.32
CA SER A 5 12.80 -4.79 -20.42
C SER A 5 12.63 -5.55 -19.10
N ASN A 6 13.35 -5.20 -18.03
CA ASN A 6 13.26 -5.92 -16.76
C ASN A 6 12.23 -5.34 -15.78
N ASN A 7 12.00 -4.02 -15.79
CA ASN A 7 11.02 -3.40 -14.88
C ASN A 7 9.58 -3.57 -15.37
N ASP A 8 9.32 -3.45 -16.67
CA ASP A 8 7.97 -3.64 -17.24
C ASP A 8 7.41 -5.05 -17.00
N THR A 9 8.29 -6.05 -16.96
CA THR A 9 7.91 -7.46 -16.79
C THR A 9 7.53 -7.76 -15.33
N ALA A 10 8.14 -7.09 -14.35
CA ALA A 10 7.83 -7.25 -12.93
C ALA A 10 6.48 -6.60 -12.56
N LEU A 11 6.12 -5.47 -13.19
CA LEU A 11 4.82 -4.83 -12.93
C LEU A 11 3.67 -5.44 -13.73
N ARG A 12 3.95 -6.07 -14.88
CA ARG A 12 2.99 -6.97 -15.56
C ARG A 12 2.61 -8.21 -14.74
N GLN A 13 3.39 -8.57 -13.70
CA GLN A 13 3.10 -9.70 -12.82
C GLN A 13 2.33 -9.33 -11.54
N MET A 14 2.14 -8.04 -11.21
CA MET A 14 1.28 -7.64 -10.09
C MET A 14 -0.18 -7.78 -10.51
N ARG A 15 -0.86 -8.82 -10.00
CA ARG A 15 -2.11 -9.30 -10.58
C ARG A 15 -3.38 -8.60 -10.10
N ASN A 16 -3.31 -7.61 -9.21
CA ASN A 16 -4.28 -6.54 -8.98
C ASN A 16 -3.76 -5.67 -7.82
N LEU A 17 -3.68 -4.35 -8.02
CA LEU A 17 -3.16 -3.40 -7.03
C LEU A 17 -4.23 -2.38 -6.65
N VAL A 18 -4.38 -2.13 -5.35
CA VAL A 18 -5.29 -1.10 -4.83
C VAL A 18 -4.52 -0.04 -4.06
N LEU A 19 -4.69 1.22 -4.46
CA LEU A 19 -4.25 2.39 -3.68
C LEU A 19 -5.39 2.82 -2.76
N VAL A 20 -5.11 2.97 -1.47
CA VAL A 20 -6.08 3.27 -0.42
C VAL A 20 -5.73 4.59 0.25
N ASP A 21 -6.61 5.58 0.12
CA ASP A 21 -6.51 6.89 0.78
C ASP A 21 -5.14 7.58 0.62
N VAL A 22 -4.49 7.37 -0.53
CA VAL A 22 -3.20 7.98 -0.84
C VAL A 22 -3.42 9.44 -1.25
N PRO A 23 -2.98 10.43 -0.45
CA PRO A 23 -3.18 11.83 -0.78
C PRO A 23 -2.32 12.26 -1.99
N PRO A 24 -2.72 13.30 -2.75
CA PRO A 24 -2.05 13.69 -4.01
C PRO A 24 -0.54 13.94 -3.88
N ASN A 25 -0.11 14.52 -2.75
CA ASN A 25 1.30 14.77 -2.47
C ASN A 25 2.11 13.46 -2.36
N LEU A 26 1.53 12.38 -1.83
CA LEU A 26 2.17 11.06 -1.80
C LEU A 26 2.02 10.34 -3.14
N ALA A 27 0.86 10.41 -3.78
CA ALA A 27 0.63 9.80 -5.10
C ALA A 27 1.62 10.31 -6.15
N SER A 28 1.94 11.62 -6.14
CA SER A 28 2.93 12.23 -7.06
C SER A 28 4.38 11.76 -6.88
N ARG A 29 4.67 11.09 -5.75
CA ARG A 29 5.98 10.51 -5.41
C ARG A 29 6.05 9.01 -5.71
N LEU A 30 4.91 8.36 -5.91
CA LEU A 30 4.89 6.98 -6.37
C LEU A 30 5.40 6.89 -7.81
N PRO A 31 6.07 5.79 -8.18
CA PRO A 31 6.40 5.54 -9.58
C PRO A 31 5.13 5.57 -10.44
N ARG A 32 5.17 6.27 -11.59
CA ARG A 32 4.00 6.38 -12.50
C ARG A 32 3.38 5.02 -12.83
N MET A 33 4.22 4.01 -13.06
CA MET A 33 3.78 2.66 -13.35
C MET A 33 2.96 2.01 -12.23
N VAL A 34 3.19 2.36 -10.96
CA VAL A 34 2.33 1.93 -9.85
C VAL A 34 0.98 2.61 -9.94
N VAL A 35 0.96 3.91 -10.23
CA VAL A 35 -0.30 4.68 -10.37
C VAL A 35 -1.11 4.19 -11.58
N ASP A 36 -0.46 3.90 -12.70
CA ASP A 36 -1.11 3.44 -13.93
C ASP A 36 -1.64 2.01 -13.83
N ALA A 37 -1.00 1.16 -13.01
CA ALA A 37 -1.42 -0.23 -12.79
C ALA A 37 -2.40 -0.40 -11.62
N ALA A 38 -2.59 0.64 -10.82
CA ALA A 38 -3.43 0.61 -9.63
C ALA A 38 -4.87 1.00 -9.94
N GLU A 39 -5.80 0.27 -9.33
CA GLU A 39 -7.10 0.85 -9.05
C GLU A 39 -7.00 1.73 -7.81
N MET A 40 -7.40 2.99 -7.97
CA MET A 40 -7.42 3.92 -6.85
C MET A 40 -8.76 3.83 -6.15
N VAL A 41 -8.75 3.33 -4.92
CA VAL A 41 -9.93 3.25 -4.08
C VAL A 41 -9.82 4.31 -3.01
N MET A 42 -10.71 5.29 -3.07
CA MET A 42 -10.87 6.25 -1.98
C MET A 42 -11.69 5.57 -0.88
N ALA A 43 -11.00 4.92 0.06
CA ALA A 43 -11.62 4.24 1.19
C ALA A 43 -12.04 5.28 2.23
N ALA A 44 -12.98 6.15 1.86
CA ALA A 44 -13.61 7.10 2.77
C ALA A 44 -14.25 6.44 4.01
N ASN A 45 -14.40 5.11 4.01
CA ASN A 45 -14.76 4.31 5.15
C ASN A 45 -14.01 2.96 5.08
N ILE A 46 -13.16 2.68 6.07
CA ILE A 46 -12.40 1.43 6.20
C ILE A 46 -13.31 0.19 6.25
N ASP A 47 -14.58 0.34 6.65
CA ASP A 47 -15.58 -0.73 6.70
C ASP A 47 -15.93 -1.29 5.31
N LYS A 48 -15.62 -0.58 4.23
CA LYS A 48 -15.81 -1.07 2.85
C LYS A 48 -14.71 -2.00 2.38
N MET A 49 -13.61 -2.11 3.12
CA MET A 49 -12.47 -2.94 2.74
C MET A 49 -12.85 -4.40 2.46
N PRO A 50 -13.70 -5.08 3.26
CA PRO A 50 -14.11 -6.45 2.95
C PRO A 50 -14.79 -6.62 1.59
N GLU A 51 -15.63 -5.66 1.18
CA GLU A 51 -16.32 -5.67 -0.12
C GLU A 51 -15.33 -5.49 -1.28
N ILE A 52 -14.38 -4.55 -1.12
CA ILE A 52 -13.30 -4.31 -2.09
C ILE A 52 -12.43 -5.56 -2.23
N LEU A 53 -12.03 -6.19 -1.12
CA LEU A 53 -11.22 -7.41 -1.15
C LEU A 53 -11.95 -8.58 -1.82
N ALA A 54 -13.25 -8.71 -1.61
CA ALA A 54 -14.06 -9.78 -2.21
C ALA A 54 -14.22 -9.59 -3.74
N THR A 55 -14.38 -8.34 -4.18
CA THR A 55 -14.64 -7.98 -5.58
C THR A 55 -13.35 -7.90 -6.39
N GLU A 56 -12.40 -7.08 -5.94
CA GLU A 56 -11.17 -6.78 -6.69
C GLU A 56 -10.08 -7.82 -6.50
N ARG A 57 -10.16 -8.60 -5.40
CA ARG A 57 -9.17 -9.62 -5.02
C ARG A 57 -7.73 -9.14 -5.21
N PRO A 58 -7.35 -8.01 -4.60
CA PRO A 58 -6.03 -7.45 -4.81
C PRO A 58 -4.96 -8.39 -4.26
N ASP A 59 -3.81 -8.43 -4.95
CA ASP A 59 -2.60 -9.05 -4.43
C ASP A 59 -1.76 -8.04 -3.63
N MET A 60 -2.01 -6.75 -3.85
CA MET A 60 -1.30 -5.65 -3.19
C MET A 60 -2.24 -4.51 -2.80
N VAL A 61 -2.11 -4.06 -1.56
CA VAL A 61 -2.76 -2.86 -1.03
C VAL A 61 -1.67 -1.87 -0.66
N ILE A 62 -1.78 -0.63 -1.14
CA ILE A 62 -0.85 0.46 -0.81
C ILE A 62 -1.61 1.54 -0.07
N SER A 63 -1.12 1.97 1.09
CA SER A 63 -1.79 2.98 1.93
C SER A 63 -0.76 3.88 2.63
N PRO A 64 -1.06 5.16 2.89
CA PRO A 64 -0.19 5.97 3.74
C PRO A 64 -0.18 5.43 5.18
N LEU A 65 0.92 5.64 5.90
CA LEU A 65 1.00 5.31 7.32
C LEU A 65 -0.09 6.06 8.11
N ILE A 66 -0.25 7.35 7.83
CA ILE A 66 -1.27 8.20 8.42
C ILE A 66 -2.18 8.67 7.30
N GLY A 67 -3.42 8.16 7.31
CA GLY A 67 -4.49 8.65 6.45
C GLY A 67 -5.33 9.72 7.13
N PRO A 68 -6.22 10.40 6.39
CA PRO A 68 -7.12 11.41 6.96
C PRO A 68 -8.23 10.82 7.85
N LYS A 69 -8.51 9.52 7.75
CA LYS A 69 -9.64 8.85 8.40
C LYS A 69 -9.28 7.65 9.25
N PHE A 70 -8.26 6.92 8.84
CA PHE A 70 -7.69 5.79 9.57
C PHE A 70 -6.19 5.74 9.28
N ASP A 71 -5.46 5.02 10.12
CA ASP A 71 -4.04 4.76 9.91
C ASP A 71 -3.78 3.36 9.35
N ALA A 72 -2.55 3.11 8.90
CA ALA A 72 -2.19 1.81 8.33
C ALA A 72 -2.26 0.65 9.34
N ILE A 73 -2.26 0.93 10.65
CA ILE A 73 -2.39 -0.08 11.70
C ILE A 73 -3.84 -0.56 11.75
N GLU A 74 -4.80 0.37 11.76
CA GLU A 74 -6.23 0.06 11.64
C GLU A 74 -6.54 -0.70 10.35
N LEU A 75 -5.95 -0.28 9.22
CA LEU A 75 -6.06 -1.00 7.96
C LEU A 75 -5.52 -2.43 8.07
N ALA A 76 -4.34 -2.63 8.66
CA ALA A 76 -3.76 -3.97 8.84
C ALA A 76 -4.69 -4.88 9.65
N VAL A 77 -5.32 -4.37 10.70
CA VAL A 77 -6.32 -5.10 11.48
C VAL A 77 -7.52 -5.51 10.61
N GLN A 78 -8.01 -4.63 9.75
CA GLN A 78 -9.16 -4.92 8.88
C GLN A 78 -8.81 -5.93 7.78
N LEU A 79 -7.63 -5.81 7.16
CA LEU A 79 -7.11 -6.80 6.21
C LEU A 79 -6.97 -8.18 6.86
N ARG A 80 -6.47 -8.25 8.10
CA ARG A 80 -6.38 -9.49 8.87
C ARG A 80 -7.76 -10.10 9.11
N LYS A 81 -8.73 -9.30 9.58
CA LYS A 81 -10.12 -9.75 9.81
C LYS A 81 -10.77 -10.30 8.53
N ALA A 82 -10.43 -9.71 7.39
CA ALA A 82 -10.91 -10.16 6.08
C ALA A 82 -10.11 -11.34 5.49
N ALA A 83 -9.16 -11.92 6.25
CA ALA A 83 -8.27 -13.00 5.80
C ALA A 83 -7.52 -12.68 4.49
N PHE A 84 -7.15 -11.41 4.30
CA PHE A 84 -6.28 -10.99 3.21
C PHE A 84 -4.95 -11.74 3.29
N ARG A 85 -4.40 -12.15 2.14
CA ARG A 85 -3.16 -12.93 2.03
C ARG A 85 -2.09 -12.29 1.13
N GLY A 86 -2.38 -11.10 0.60
CA GLY A 86 -1.48 -10.38 -0.28
C GLY A 86 -0.41 -9.60 0.46
N ARG A 87 -0.02 -8.46 -0.09
CA ARG A 87 0.94 -7.54 0.51
C ARG A 87 0.32 -6.19 0.84
N LEU A 88 0.48 -5.73 2.07
CA LEU A 88 0.27 -4.33 2.45
C LEU A 88 1.60 -3.57 2.34
N VAL A 89 1.63 -2.54 1.51
CA VAL A 89 2.75 -1.59 1.45
C VAL A 89 2.29 -0.28 2.09
N VAL A 90 2.90 0.04 3.22
CA VAL A 90 2.65 1.28 3.94
C VAL A 90 3.68 2.31 3.51
N ILE A 91 3.22 3.43 2.96
CA ILE A 91 4.09 4.53 2.55
C ILE A 91 4.07 5.65 3.58
N CYS A 92 5.21 6.24 3.88
CA CYS A 92 5.26 7.38 4.79
C CYS A 92 6.40 8.33 4.43
N ASP A 93 6.32 9.54 4.96
CA ASP A 93 7.46 10.44 5.03
C ASP A 93 8.50 9.94 6.04
N LYS A 94 9.62 10.67 6.16
CA LYS A 94 10.65 10.37 7.16
C LYS A 94 10.04 10.26 8.56
N LEU A 95 10.36 9.16 9.23
CA LEU A 95 9.97 8.91 10.61
C LEU A 95 11.18 9.04 11.53
N PRO A 96 10.99 9.50 12.78
CA PRO A 96 12.05 9.54 13.78
C PRO A 96 12.56 8.13 14.13
N ASP A 97 11.66 7.14 14.24
CA ASP A 97 12.01 5.73 14.44
C ASP A 97 11.12 4.81 13.59
N PRO A 98 11.56 4.45 12.37
CA PRO A 98 10.83 3.53 11.51
C PRO A 98 10.73 2.10 12.06
N SER A 99 11.61 1.70 12.98
CA SER A 99 11.66 0.31 13.47
C SER A 99 10.48 -0.03 14.36
N LEU A 100 10.11 0.91 15.26
CA LEU A 100 8.94 0.79 16.12
C LEU A 100 7.65 0.64 15.30
N ILE A 101 7.47 1.47 14.27
CA ILE A 101 6.29 1.43 13.40
C ILE A 101 6.22 0.11 12.61
N ARG A 102 7.37 -0.37 12.11
CA ARG A 102 7.45 -1.66 11.43
C ARG A 102 7.00 -2.80 12.34
N GLN A 103 7.47 -2.83 13.58
CA GLN A 103 7.09 -3.86 14.54
C GLN A 103 5.58 -3.86 14.82
N GLU A 104 4.98 -2.68 15.01
CA GLU A 104 3.53 -2.60 15.22
C GLU A 104 2.74 -3.08 14.00
N LEU A 105 3.16 -2.69 12.80
CA LEU A 105 2.57 -3.18 11.55
C LEU A 105 2.65 -4.70 11.43
N GLU A 106 3.82 -5.29 11.70
CA GLU A 106 4.03 -6.74 11.64
C GLU A 106 3.16 -7.49 12.65
N ASN A 107 2.97 -6.95 13.86
CA ASN A 107 2.08 -7.52 14.88
C ASN A 107 0.61 -7.52 14.44
N GLN A 108 0.17 -6.50 13.70
CA GLN A 108 -1.20 -6.47 13.18
C GLN A 108 -1.39 -7.26 11.89
N ALA A 109 -0.32 -7.43 11.10
CA ALA A 109 -0.35 -8.05 9.78
C ALA A 109 -0.22 -9.60 9.78
N LEU A 110 -0.41 -10.25 10.92
CA LEU A 110 -0.39 -11.72 11.01
C LEU A 110 -1.31 -12.36 9.97
N GLY A 111 -0.74 -13.17 9.07
CA GLY A 111 -1.45 -13.85 7.99
C GLY A 111 -1.21 -13.27 6.58
N PHE A 112 -0.51 -12.13 6.47
CA PHE A 112 -0.10 -11.55 5.19
C PHE A 112 1.25 -10.83 5.29
N THR A 113 1.77 -10.32 4.16
CA THR A 113 3.03 -9.59 4.14
C THR A 113 2.80 -8.10 4.35
N VAL A 114 3.56 -7.46 5.24
CA VAL A 114 3.58 -6.00 5.36
C VAL A 114 4.96 -5.43 5.06
N SER A 115 5.02 -4.22 4.51
CA SER A 115 6.26 -3.50 4.24
C SER A 115 6.08 -2.02 4.50
N LEU A 116 6.96 -1.43 5.31
CA LEU A 116 7.04 0.02 5.49
C LEU A 116 8.05 0.60 4.50
N LEU A 117 7.60 1.49 3.62
CA LEU A 117 8.39 2.24 2.65
C LEU A 117 8.44 3.71 3.05
N VAL A 118 9.61 4.13 3.54
CA VAL A 118 9.89 5.55 3.80
C VAL A 118 10.24 6.21 2.48
N LEU A 119 9.39 7.12 2.03
CA LEU A 119 9.63 7.89 0.82
C LEU A 119 10.68 8.97 1.12
N GLY A 120 11.76 8.97 0.35
CA GLY A 120 12.75 10.04 0.36
C GLY A 120 12.19 11.34 -0.20
N ASP A 121 12.91 12.44 0.03
CA ASP A 121 12.67 13.69 -0.69
C ASP A 121 13.04 13.48 -2.16
N LYS A 122 12.21 13.99 -3.10
CA LYS A 122 12.43 13.81 -4.54
C LYS A 122 13.58 14.68 -5.09
N ASP A 123 14.11 15.58 -4.26
CA ASP A 123 15.06 16.64 -4.62
C ASP A 123 16.49 16.40 -4.08
N ARG A 124 17.04 15.21 -4.26
CA ARG A 124 18.49 14.97 -4.13
C ARG A 124 19.07 14.30 -5.37
#